data_AF-A0A077PAA3-F1
#
_entry.id   AF-A0A077PAA3-F1
#
_cell.length_a   1.000
_cell.length_b   1.000
_cell.length_c   1.000
_cell.angle_alpha   90.00
_cell.angle_beta   90.00
_cell.angle_gamma   90.00
#
_symmetry.space_group_name_H-M   'P 1'
#
loop_
_entity.id
_entity.type
_entity.pdbx_description
1 polymer ?
#
loop_
_entity_poly.entity_id
_entity_poly.type
_entity_poly.pdbx_seq_one_letter_code
_entity_poly.pdbx_strand_id
1 'polypeptide(L)'
;MKLRKLDQAFYDDNTHLIQALDNEDGKWISGKTRGHGIVVVNINKLTFAIPLRTSIKHNAAYITQKSNQKGVKGKGLDYSKALLIINQKYISDEIFLIPAEQHKNIQGKEFFITRKFEKYVS
;
A
#
# COMPACT_ATOMS: atom_id res chain seq x y z
N MET A 1 -9.19 -4.50 9.38
CA MET A 1 -8.80 -3.65 8.24
C MET A 1 -8.58 -4.63 7.13
N LYS A 2 -9.30 -4.51 6.02
CA LYS A 2 -9.16 -5.49 4.95
C LYS A 2 -8.03 -5.04 4.03
N LEU A 3 -7.12 -5.97 3.72
CA LEU A 3 -6.16 -5.79 2.65
C LEU A 3 -6.85 -6.15 1.34
N ARG A 4 -6.72 -5.26 0.35
CA ARG A 4 -7.30 -5.41 -0.98
C ARG A 4 -6.21 -5.35 -2.05
N LYS A 5 -6.59 -5.47 -3.31
CA LYS A 5 -5.73 -5.18 -4.46
C LYS A 5 -6.23 -3.95 -5.21
N LEU A 6 -5.37 -3.36 -6.03
CA LEU A 6 -5.82 -2.49 -7.10
C LEU A 6 -6.46 -3.33 -8.20
N ASP A 7 -7.52 -2.81 -8.78
CA ASP A 7 -8.17 -3.40 -9.95
C ASP A 7 -7.36 -3.11 -11.23
N GLN A 8 -7.50 -3.94 -12.25
CA GLN A 8 -6.84 -3.73 -13.55
C GLN A 8 -7.19 -2.37 -14.16
N ALA A 9 -8.43 -1.90 -13.95
CA ALA A 9 -8.87 -0.58 -14.40
C ALA A 9 -8.02 0.58 -13.86
N PHE A 10 -7.38 0.42 -12.68
CA PHE A 10 -6.45 1.44 -12.19
C PHE A 10 -5.25 1.56 -13.13
N TYR A 11 -4.66 0.44 -13.51
CA TYR A 11 -3.46 0.43 -14.34
C TYR A 11 -3.75 0.90 -15.76
N ASP A 12 -4.89 0.48 -16.33
CA ASP A 12 -5.32 0.85 -17.67
C ASP A 12 -5.61 2.36 -17.78
N ASP A 13 -6.26 2.95 -16.78
CA ASP A 13 -6.59 4.39 -16.77
C ASP A 13 -5.38 5.27 -16.38
N ASN A 14 -4.34 4.69 -15.76
CA ASN A 14 -3.21 5.43 -15.21
C ASN A 14 -1.85 5.03 -15.82
N THR A 15 -1.83 4.73 -17.11
CA THR A 15 -0.61 4.35 -17.86
C THR A 15 0.51 5.40 -17.81
N HIS A 16 0.16 6.66 -17.54
CA HIS A 16 1.10 7.77 -17.38
C HIS A 16 1.84 7.76 -16.03
N LEU A 17 1.44 6.93 -15.06
CA LEU A 17 2.11 6.85 -13.75
C LEU A 17 3.38 5.98 -13.84
N ILE A 18 4.52 6.66 -13.97
CA ILE A 18 5.87 6.09 -14.09
C ILE A 18 6.31 5.30 -12.83
N GLN A 19 5.67 5.55 -11.68
CA GLN A 19 6.03 4.97 -10.38
C GLN A 19 4.83 4.33 -9.64
N ALA A 20 3.84 3.82 -10.39
CA ALA A 20 2.75 3.03 -9.82
C ALA A 20 3.28 1.71 -9.22
N LEU A 21 2.45 0.99 -8.46
CA LEU A 21 2.90 -0.18 -7.68
C LEU A 21 3.62 -1.25 -8.53
N ASP A 22 3.16 -1.48 -9.75
CA ASP A 22 3.77 -2.42 -10.70
C ASP A 22 4.49 -1.73 -11.87
N ASN A 23 4.64 -0.40 -11.82
CA ASN A 23 5.40 0.38 -12.80
C ASN A 23 6.61 1.01 -12.11
N GLU A 24 7.81 0.50 -12.39
CA GLU A 24 9.06 1.06 -11.88
C GLU A 24 9.82 1.73 -13.03
N ASP A 25 10.05 3.04 -12.89
CA ASP A 25 10.74 3.88 -13.87
C ASP A 25 10.17 3.76 -15.30
N GLY A 26 8.83 3.72 -15.40
CA GLY A 26 8.11 3.68 -16.66
C GLY A 26 8.00 2.28 -17.27
N LYS A 27 8.50 1.25 -16.57
CA LYS A 27 8.46 -0.14 -17.02
C LYS A 27 7.54 -0.96 -16.10
N TRP A 28 6.49 -1.52 -16.68
CA TRP A 28 5.65 -2.49 -16.00
C TRP A 28 6.44 -3.76 -15.68
N ILE A 29 6.42 -4.16 -14.41
CA ILE A 29 7.20 -5.28 -13.91
C ILE A 29 6.58 -6.60 -14.43
N SER A 30 7.22 -7.19 -15.44
CA SER A 30 6.82 -8.49 -15.99
C SER A 30 6.88 -9.59 -14.91
N GLY A 31 5.84 -10.42 -14.83
CA GLY A 31 5.77 -11.55 -13.89
C GLY A 31 5.30 -11.21 -12.47
N LYS A 32 4.98 -9.94 -12.14
CA LYS A 32 4.24 -9.60 -10.92
C LYS A 32 2.74 -9.92 -11.09
N THR A 33 2.40 -11.21 -11.02
CA THR A 33 1.01 -11.69 -11.10
C THR A 33 0.19 -11.49 -9.82
N ARG A 34 0.83 -11.10 -8.70
CA ARG A 34 0.23 -11.17 -7.36
C ARG A 34 -0.52 -9.89 -6.95
N GLY A 35 -0.25 -8.77 -7.64
CA GLY A 35 -0.64 -7.42 -7.20
C GLY A 35 0.00 -7.03 -5.87
N HIS A 36 0.00 -5.74 -5.55
CA HIS A 36 0.39 -5.28 -4.21
C HIS A 36 -0.83 -5.28 -3.29
N GLY A 37 -0.69 -5.84 -2.09
CA GLY A 37 -1.69 -5.69 -1.05
C GLY A 37 -1.76 -4.24 -0.60
N ILE A 38 -2.96 -3.64 -0.62
CA ILE A 38 -3.19 -2.27 -0.19
C ILE A 38 -4.16 -2.21 0.99
N VAL A 39 -3.93 -1.23 1.87
CA VAL A 39 -4.93 -0.77 2.83
C VAL A 39 -5.60 0.48 2.27
N VAL A 40 -6.92 0.55 2.40
CA VAL A 40 -7.69 1.74 2.02
C VAL A 40 -7.98 2.57 3.26
N VAL A 41 -7.62 3.85 3.21
CA VAL A 41 -7.91 4.83 4.27
C VAL A 41 -8.66 6.03 3.69
N ASN A 42 -9.53 6.62 4.49
CA ASN A 42 -10.27 7.83 4.12
C ASN A 42 -9.87 8.96 5.05
N ILE A 43 -9.44 10.10 4.48
CA ILE A 43 -9.03 11.31 5.22
C ILE A 43 -9.64 12.50 4.50
N ASN A 44 -10.42 13.32 5.19
CA ASN A 44 -11.00 14.56 4.63
C ASN A 44 -11.69 14.36 3.27
N LYS A 45 -12.49 13.28 3.13
CA LYS A 45 -13.19 12.86 1.89
C LYS A 45 -12.30 12.37 0.75
N LEU A 46 -10.98 12.31 0.95
CA LEU A 46 -10.03 11.69 0.03
C LEU A 46 -9.82 10.22 0.42
N THR A 47 -9.82 9.34 -0.58
CA THR A 47 -9.53 7.91 -0.42
C THR A 47 -8.09 7.65 -0.86
N PHE A 48 -7.31 6.99 0.00
CA PHE A 48 -5.94 6.60 -0.32
C PHE A 48 -5.78 5.09 -0.26
N ALA A 49 -4.98 4.54 -1.18
CA ALA A 49 -4.48 3.18 -1.15
C ALA A 49 -3.02 3.18 -0.69
N ILE A 50 -2.73 2.59 0.47
CA ILE A 50 -1.38 2.50 1.02
C ILE A 50 -0.85 1.07 0.80
N PRO A 51 0.23 0.88 0.04
CA PRO A 51 0.74 -0.45 -0.29
C PRO A 51 1.55 -1.08 0.84
N LEU A 52 1.45 -2.40 0.92
CA LEU A 52 2.41 -3.24 1.63
C LEU A 52 3.72 -3.34 0.84
N ARG A 53 4.84 -3.11 1.54
CA ARG A 53 6.20 -3.23 0.98
C ARG A 53 7.09 -3.99 1.96
N THR A 54 8.04 -4.76 1.44
CA THR A 54 8.90 -5.67 2.24
C THR A 54 10.31 -5.13 2.51
N SER A 55 10.72 -4.04 1.86
CA SER A 55 12.07 -3.47 1.97
C SER A 55 12.03 -1.96 2.14
N ILE A 56 11.35 -1.51 3.20
CA ILE A 56 11.19 -0.09 3.51
C ILE A 56 12.47 0.43 4.17
N LYS A 57 13.00 1.55 3.69
CA LYS A 57 14.26 2.16 4.17
C LYS A 57 14.07 3.52 4.86
N HIS A 58 12.89 4.13 4.76
CA HIS A 58 12.58 5.47 5.29
C HIS A 58 11.54 5.43 6.43
N ASN A 59 11.38 6.57 7.12
CA ASN A 59 10.45 6.69 8.26
C ASN A 59 8.99 6.91 7.84
N ALA A 60 8.73 7.27 6.58
CA ALA A 60 7.37 7.45 6.04
C ALA A 60 6.66 6.10 5.84
N ALA A 61 6.43 5.36 6.92
CA ALA A 61 5.81 4.05 6.90
C ALA A 61 5.27 3.61 8.27
N TYR A 62 4.30 2.70 8.24
CA TYR A 62 3.94 1.87 9.40
C TYR A 62 4.62 0.50 9.29
N ILE A 63 5.72 0.32 10.03
CA ILE A 63 6.47 -0.94 10.06
C ILE A 63 5.72 -1.97 10.90
N THR A 64 5.29 -3.05 10.27
CA THR A 64 4.62 -4.20 10.90
C THR A 64 5.60 -5.29 11.30
N GLN A 65 6.76 -5.37 10.64
CA GLN A 65 7.83 -6.31 10.96
C GLN A 65 9.17 -5.63 10.74
N LYS A 66 10.01 -5.52 11.78
CA LYS A 66 11.36 -4.97 11.66
C LYS A 66 12.27 -5.91 10.86
N SER A 67 13.23 -5.33 10.13
CA SER A 67 14.28 -6.09 9.45
C SER A 67 15.57 -6.09 10.28
N ASN A 68 16.34 -7.18 10.17
CA ASN A 68 17.71 -7.27 10.70
C ASN A 68 18.76 -6.81 9.67
N GLN A 69 18.35 -6.58 8.42
CA GLN A 69 19.26 -6.15 7.37
C GLN A 69 19.64 -4.68 7.55
N LYS A 70 20.95 -4.39 7.50
CA LYS A 70 21.48 -3.01 7.59
C LYS A 70 20.85 -2.12 6.52
N GLY A 71 20.36 -0.95 6.94
CA GLY A 71 19.74 0.04 6.05
C GLY A 71 18.30 -0.27 5.63
N VAL A 72 17.71 -1.39 6.07
CA VAL A 72 16.29 -1.72 5.87
C VAL A 72 15.59 -1.65 7.22
N LYS A 73 14.52 -0.86 7.31
CA LYS A 73 13.73 -0.73 8.54
C LYS A 73 12.79 -1.91 8.72
N GLY A 74 12.22 -2.42 7.64
CA GLY A 74 11.29 -3.55 7.74
C GLY A 74 10.28 -3.66 6.61
N LYS A 75 9.26 -4.46 6.90
CA LYS A 75 8.05 -4.63 6.11
C LYS A 75 6.91 -3.82 6.74
N GLY A 76 6.00 -3.33 5.93
CA GLY A 76 4.90 -2.52 6.44
C GLY A 76 4.12 -1.80 5.36
N LEU A 77 3.30 -0.85 5.80
CA LEU A 77 2.56 0.06 4.92
C LEU A 77 3.46 1.26 4.59
N ASP A 78 3.78 1.42 3.31
CA ASP A 78 4.69 2.46 2.81
C ASP A 78 3.90 3.71 2.44
N TYR A 79 4.03 4.76 3.24
CA TYR A 79 3.25 5.99 3.06
C TYR A 79 3.73 6.80 1.86
N SER A 80 5.02 6.71 1.53
CA SER A 80 5.63 7.43 0.39
C SER A 80 5.17 6.88 -0.97
N LYS A 81 4.55 5.70 -0.97
CA LYS A 81 4.00 5.01 -2.14
C LYS A 81 2.47 4.96 -2.12
N ALA A 82 1.83 5.73 -1.23
CA ALA A 82 0.38 5.81 -1.18
C ALA A 82 -0.16 6.48 -2.46
N LEU A 83 -1.29 5.97 -2.95
CA LEU A 83 -1.97 6.46 -4.14
C LEU A 83 -3.28 7.14 -3.75
N LEU A 84 -3.57 8.28 -4.35
CA LEU A 84 -4.90 8.90 -4.27
C LEU A 84 -5.85 8.15 -5.20
N ILE A 85 -6.97 7.70 -4.66
CA ILE A 85 -7.98 6.92 -5.38
C ILE A 85 -9.18 7.83 -5.68
N ILE A 86 -9.30 8.23 -6.94
CA ILE A 86 -10.37 9.12 -7.41
C ILE A 86 -11.63 8.36 -7.85
N ASN A 87 -11.54 7.05 -8.05
CA ASN A 87 -12.65 6.21 -8.46
C ASN A 87 -12.64 4.88 -7.70
N GLN A 88 -13.78 4.49 -7.11
CA GLN A 88 -13.91 3.24 -6.36
C GLN A 88 -13.62 2.00 -7.21
N LYS A 89 -13.87 2.06 -8.54
CA LYS A 89 -13.58 0.94 -9.46
C LYS A 89 -12.10 0.52 -9.46
N TYR A 90 -11.20 1.39 -9.02
CA TYR A 90 -9.76 1.11 -8.92
C TYR A 90 -9.39 0.20 -7.78
N ILE A 91 -10.31 -0.11 -6.89
CA ILE A 91 -10.05 -1.02 -5.79
C ILE A 91 -10.87 -2.27 -5.98
N SER A 92 -10.17 -3.39 -6.14
CA SER A 92 -10.79 -4.70 -6.29
C SER A 92 -11.46 -5.13 -4.98
N ASP A 93 -12.55 -5.89 -5.11
CA ASP A 93 -13.19 -6.59 -3.99
C ASP A 93 -12.39 -7.83 -3.53
N GLU A 94 -11.34 -8.21 -4.28
CA GLU A 94 -10.43 -9.28 -3.89
C GLU A 94 -9.71 -8.97 -2.58
N ILE A 95 -9.81 -9.90 -1.62
CA ILE A 95 -9.04 -9.86 -0.38
C ILE A 95 -7.60 -10.29 -0.68
N PHE A 96 -6.64 -9.43 -0.35
CA PHE A 96 -5.23 -9.78 -0.44
C PHE A 96 -4.80 -10.54 0.82
N LEU A 97 -4.44 -11.80 0.66
CA LEU A 97 -4.02 -12.67 1.75
C LEU A 97 -2.54 -12.46 2.09
N ILE A 98 -2.27 -12.32 3.39
CA ILE A 98 -0.92 -12.27 3.95
C ILE A 98 -0.78 -13.34 5.04
N PRO A 99 0.45 -13.77 5.37
CA PRO A 99 0.68 -14.68 6.49
C PRO A 99 0.01 -14.17 7.78
N ALA A 100 -0.55 -15.09 8.57
CA ALA A 100 -1.34 -14.73 9.76
C ALA A 100 -0.59 -13.85 10.76
N GLU A 101 0.72 -14.04 10.91
CA GLU A 101 1.58 -13.22 11.77
C GLU A 101 1.62 -11.75 11.32
N GLN A 102 1.65 -11.49 10.02
CA GLN A 102 1.62 -10.13 9.48
C GLN A 102 0.20 -9.54 9.60
N HIS A 103 -0.83 -10.36 9.42
CA HIS A 103 -2.23 -9.93 9.56
C HIS A 103 -2.53 -9.43 10.97
N LYS A 104 -2.05 -10.12 12.00
CA LYS A 104 -2.22 -9.73 13.42
C LYS A 104 -1.71 -8.32 13.71
N ASN A 105 -0.69 -7.85 12.99
CA ASN A 105 -0.10 -6.53 13.21
C ASN A 105 -0.88 -5.39 12.51
N ILE A 106 -1.84 -5.72 11.65
CA ILE A 106 -2.68 -4.75 10.93
C ILE A 106 -4.13 -4.82 11.42
N GLN A 107 -4.60 -6.00 11.79
CA GLN A 107 -5.96 -6.23 12.28
C GLN A 107 -6.23 -5.41 13.56
N GLY A 108 -7.32 -4.64 13.56
CA GLY A 108 -7.71 -3.83 14.72
C GLY A 108 -6.86 -2.56 14.92
N LYS A 109 -6.00 -2.21 13.95
CA LYS A 109 -5.14 -1.01 13.98
C LYS A 109 -5.62 0.10 13.04
N GLU A 110 -6.87 0.04 12.58
CA GLU A 110 -7.44 0.94 11.59
C GLU A 110 -7.30 2.39 12.02
N PHE A 111 -7.80 2.72 13.22
CA PHE A 111 -7.72 4.08 13.76
C PHE A 111 -6.27 4.57 13.86
N PHE A 112 -5.37 3.72 14.33
CA PHE A 112 -3.96 4.07 14.51
C PHE A 112 -3.23 4.30 13.19
N ILE A 113 -3.46 3.43 12.21
CA ILE A 113 -2.88 3.54 10.86
C ILE A 113 -3.40 4.79 10.18
N THR A 114 -4.72 5.02 10.18
CA THR A 114 -5.33 6.22 9.60
C THR A 114 -4.79 7.49 10.24
N ARG A 115 -4.72 7.56 11.58
CA ARG A 115 -4.16 8.74 12.28
C ARG A 115 -2.69 8.99 11.97
N LYS A 116 -1.88 7.93 11.86
CA LYS A 116 -0.46 8.09 11.50
C LYS A 116 -0.28 8.56 10.06
N PHE A 117 -1.10 8.04 9.14
CA PHE A 117 -1.03 8.46 7.75
C PHE A 117 -1.58 9.88 7.57
N GLU A 118 -2.65 10.25 8.27
CA GLU A 118 -3.15 11.64 8.34
C GLU A 118 -2.04 12.62 8.70
N LYS A 119 -1.31 12.36 9.79
CA LYS A 119 -0.15 13.18 10.20
C LYS A 119 0.99 13.24 9.17
N TYR A 120 1.07 12.28 8.25
CA TYR A 120 2.10 12.27 7.22
C TYR A 120 1.72 13.14 6.02
N VAL A 121 0.42 13.28 5.73
CA VAL A 121 -0.10 14.02 4.56
C VAL A 121 -0.65 15.41 4.90
N SER A 122 -0.72 15.77 6.19
CA SER A 122 -1.09 17.09 6.70
C SER A 122 0.12 17.87 7.20
#